data_AF-A0AAE2XTQ3-F1
#
_entry.id   AF-A0AAE2XTQ3-F1
#
_cell.length_a   1.000
_cell.length_b   1.000
_cell.length_c   1.000
_cell.angle_alpha   90.00
_cell.angle_beta   90.00
_cell.angle_gamma   90.00
#
_symmetry.space_group_name_H-M   'P 1'
#
loop_
_entity.id
_entity.type
_entity.pdbx_description
1 polymer ?
#
loop_
_entity_poly.entity_id
_entity_poly.type
_entity_poly.pdbx_seq_one_letter_code
_entity_poly.pdbx_strand_id
1 'polypeptide(L)'
;MTVIIDDAGVGDPVGGCVIGVLRVENGCFVWDVIPVRFFQEPLFRKRLYLEEAVNVVLRCLEKSGIDDGELVRICRGDIFRLVKRRLAERYRVEEVKVEGELQVLVEEAYLNYLHGLGVPREILTIESGKERFIRLLKWIYDAPEERLKLAKTGWRSWSKLEKWGRKLAGK
;
A
#
# COMPACT_ATOMS: atom_id res chain seq x y z
N MET A 1 25.18 -2.71 4.30
CA MET A 1 24.01 -2.86 5.19
C MET A 1 22.82 -3.36 4.39
N THR A 2 21.68 -3.57 5.05
CA THR A 2 20.48 -4.16 4.44
C THR A 2 19.26 -3.31 4.75
N VAL A 3 18.53 -2.94 3.71
CA VAL A 3 17.16 -2.44 3.85
C VAL A 3 16.18 -3.48 3.33
N ILE A 4 15.02 -3.56 3.96
CA ILE A 4 13.91 -4.40 3.54
C ILE A 4 12.74 -3.48 3.15
N ILE A 5 12.07 -3.77 2.04
CA ILE A 5 10.96 -2.98 1.50
C ILE A 5 9.71 -3.85 1.34
N ASP A 6 8.58 -3.38 1.86
CA ASP A 6 7.27 -4.04 1.77
C ASP A 6 6.13 -3.04 1.59
N ASP A 7 4.94 -3.53 1.25
CA ASP A 7 3.73 -2.73 1.05
C ASP A 7 2.53 -3.25 1.85
N ALA A 8 1.59 -2.34 2.15
CA ALA A 8 0.28 -2.68 2.67
C ALA A 8 -0.84 -1.89 2.01
N GLY A 9 -1.98 -2.56 1.87
CA GLY A 9 -3.23 -1.96 1.42
C GLY A 9 -3.50 -2.09 -0.07
N VAL A 10 -2.61 -2.61 -0.92
CA VAL A 10 -2.86 -2.76 -2.38
C VAL A 10 -4.21 -3.43 -2.67
N GLY A 11 -4.54 -4.48 -1.93
CA GLY A 11 -5.78 -5.25 -2.08
C GLY A 11 -7.02 -4.66 -1.40
N ASP A 12 -6.86 -3.67 -0.52
CA ASP A 12 -7.97 -3.09 0.24
C ASP A 12 -8.67 -1.98 -0.58
N PRO A 13 -10.01 -1.84 -0.47
CA PRO A 13 -10.78 -0.96 -1.35
C PRO A 13 -10.69 0.52 -0.95
N VAL A 14 -10.11 0.84 0.21
CA VAL A 14 -10.02 2.19 0.79
C VAL A 14 -8.56 2.67 0.81
N GLY A 15 -8.38 3.96 0.57
CA GLY A 15 -7.11 4.66 0.70
C GLY A 15 -6.12 4.35 -0.41
N GLY A 16 -4.88 4.79 -0.20
CA GLY A 16 -3.72 4.49 -1.03
C GLY A 16 -3.08 3.13 -0.74
N CYS A 17 -1.79 3.06 -0.99
CA CYS A 17 -0.93 1.94 -0.61
C CYS A 17 0.23 2.49 0.23
N VAL A 18 0.46 1.95 1.41
CA VAL A 18 1.64 2.28 2.22
C VAL A 18 2.81 1.46 1.71
N ILE A 19 3.97 2.11 1.56
CA ILE A 19 5.24 1.45 1.35
C ILE A 19 6.12 1.75 2.55
N GLY A 20 6.68 0.71 3.15
CA GLY A 20 7.66 0.84 4.24
C GLY A 20 9.03 0.33 3.85
N VAL A 21 10.03 0.93 4.48
CA VAL A 21 11.45 0.60 4.40
C VAL A 21 11.97 0.44 5.83
N LEU A 22 12.56 -0.72 6.13
CA LEU A 22 13.22 -0.99 7.40
C LEU A 22 14.72 -1.18 7.16
N ARG A 23 15.55 -0.36 7.81
CA ARG A 23 17.00 -0.59 7.89
C ARG A 23 17.28 -1.55 9.04
N VAL A 24 17.83 -2.71 8.73
CA VAL A 24 17.96 -3.83 9.67
C VAL A 24 18.91 -3.49 10.82
N GLU A 25 19.98 -2.76 10.54
CA GLU A 25 21.08 -2.55 11.49
C GLU A 25 20.70 -1.66 12.68
N ASN A 26 19.75 -0.74 12.50
CA ASN A 26 19.36 0.23 13.52
C ASN A 26 17.85 0.31 13.76
N GLY A 27 17.06 -0.55 13.12
CA GLY A 27 15.60 -0.56 13.25
C GLY A 27 14.92 0.69 12.69
N CYS A 28 15.61 1.49 11.87
CA CYS A 28 15.03 2.70 11.29
C CYS A 28 13.92 2.33 10.30
N PHE A 29 12.67 2.58 10.69
CA PHE A 29 11.49 2.36 9.88
C PHE A 29 10.98 3.68 9.29
N VAL A 30 10.94 3.75 7.96
CA VAL A 30 10.42 4.89 7.20
C VAL A 30 9.31 4.38 6.29
N TRP A 31 8.21 5.12 6.22
CA TRP A 31 7.12 4.80 5.31
C TRP A 31 6.52 6.05 4.68
N ASP A 32 5.87 5.86 3.55
CA ASP A 32 5.12 6.90 2.82
C ASP A 32 4.01 6.22 1.98
N VAL A 33 3.12 7.01 1.40
CA VAL A 33 1.88 6.52 0.78
C VAL A 33 1.86 6.81 -0.72
N ILE A 34 1.53 5.80 -1.54
CA ILE A 34 1.02 6.02 -2.89
C ILE A 34 -0.41 6.53 -2.77
N PRO A 35 -0.72 7.79 -3.13
CA PRO A 35 -2.04 8.37 -2.90
C PRO A 35 -3.17 7.62 -3.65
N VAL A 36 -4.38 7.59 -3.06
CA VAL A 36 -5.55 6.87 -3.63
C VAL A 36 -5.87 7.26 -5.08
N ARG A 37 -5.60 8.50 -5.49
CA ARG A 37 -5.82 8.97 -6.88
C ARG A 37 -5.10 8.11 -7.93
N PHE A 38 -3.97 7.49 -7.59
CA PHE A 38 -3.24 6.59 -8.50
C PHE A 38 -3.93 5.23 -8.69
N PHE A 39 -4.86 4.90 -7.80
CA PHE A 39 -5.76 3.75 -7.86
C PHE A 39 -7.15 4.10 -8.42
N GLN A 40 -7.30 5.31 -8.97
CA GLN A 40 -8.52 5.81 -9.60
C GLN A 40 -8.25 6.15 -11.07
N GLU A 41 -9.30 6.22 -11.88
CA GLU A 41 -9.20 6.65 -13.27
C GLU A 41 -8.90 8.16 -13.38
N PRO A 42 -8.12 8.62 -14.39
CA PRO A 42 -7.50 7.85 -15.46
C PRO A 42 -6.12 7.26 -15.11
N LEU A 43 -5.58 7.57 -13.93
CA LEU A 43 -4.18 7.28 -13.56
C LEU A 43 -3.94 5.76 -13.42
N PHE A 44 -4.91 5.04 -12.87
CA PHE A 44 -4.81 3.60 -12.66
C PHE A 44 -4.75 2.83 -13.98
N ARG A 45 -5.56 3.19 -14.98
CA ARG A 45 -5.51 2.57 -16.31
C ARG A 45 -4.17 2.76 -17.00
N LYS A 46 -3.55 3.93 -16.81
CA LYS A 46 -2.19 4.23 -17.28
C LYS A 46 -1.09 3.55 -16.43
N ARG A 47 -1.47 2.84 -15.35
CA ARG A 47 -0.57 2.18 -14.39
C ARG A 47 0.44 3.11 -13.73
N LEU A 48 0.09 4.40 -13.57
CA LEU A 48 1.01 5.39 -12.99
C LEU A 48 1.31 5.13 -11.50
N TYR A 49 0.53 4.29 -10.83
CA TYR A 49 0.84 3.83 -9.47
C TYR A 49 2.17 3.08 -9.40
N LEU A 50 2.64 2.45 -10.49
CA LEU A 50 3.94 1.77 -10.52
C LEU A 50 5.10 2.77 -10.54
N GLU A 51 4.96 3.88 -11.27
CA GLU A 51 5.93 4.98 -11.27
C GLU A 51 5.89 5.72 -9.93
N GLU A 52 4.70 5.92 -9.37
CA GLU A 52 4.59 6.52 -8.04
C GLU A 52 5.20 5.64 -6.95
N ALA A 53 5.11 4.30 -7.06
CA ALA A 53 5.81 3.39 -6.18
C ALA A 53 7.33 3.63 -6.22
N VAL A 54 7.92 3.90 -7.39
CA VAL A 54 9.34 4.27 -7.52
C VAL A 54 9.62 5.57 -6.76
N ASN A 55 8.81 6.60 -6.96
CA ASN A 55 8.98 7.89 -6.28
C ASN A 55 8.91 7.75 -4.76
N VAL A 56 7.91 7.02 -4.26
CA VAL A 56 7.71 6.76 -2.83
C VAL A 56 8.91 6.00 -2.25
N VAL A 57 9.35 4.92 -2.92
CA VAL A 57 10.50 4.13 -2.44
C VAL A 57 11.77 4.96 -2.41
N LEU A 58 12.06 5.76 -3.43
CA LEU A 58 13.26 6.60 -3.45
C LEU A 58 13.27 7.60 -2.29
N ARG A 59 12.12 8.23 -1.97
CA ARG A 59 11.99 9.12 -0.80
C ARG A 59 12.21 8.38 0.53
N CYS A 60 11.68 7.16 0.67
CA CYS A 60 11.88 6.36 1.89
C CYS A 60 13.34 5.91 2.03
N LEU A 61 13.99 5.51 0.92
CA LEU A 61 15.39 5.10 0.91
C LEU A 61 16.31 6.26 1.29
N GLU A 62 16.10 7.46 0.74
CA GLU A 62 16.84 8.67 1.12
C GLU A 62 16.78 8.93 2.63
N LYS A 63 15.59 8.86 3.21
CA LYS A 63 15.36 9.04 4.66
C LYS A 63 15.96 7.91 5.51
N SER A 64 16.04 6.69 4.98
CA SER A 64 16.67 5.56 5.67
C SER A 64 18.21 5.68 5.75
N GLY A 65 18.79 6.55 4.91
CA GLY A 65 20.23 6.76 4.81
C GLY A 65 20.97 5.56 4.22
N ILE A 66 20.36 4.87 3.25
CA ILE A 66 21.01 3.80 2.50
C ILE A 66 22.11 4.37 1.60
N ASP A 67 23.23 3.65 1.49
CA ASP A 67 24.35 3.98 0.61
C ASP A 67 24.35 3.14 -0.69
N ASP A 68 25.08 3.60 -1.70
CA ASP A 68 25.21 2.91 -2.99
C ASP A 68 25.82 1.51 -2.83
N GLY A 69 25.34 0.55 -3.62
CA GLY A 69 25.81 -0.83 -3.57
C GLY A 69 25.34 -1.63 -2.36
N GLU A 70 24.62 -1.04 -1.40
CA GLU A 70 24.02 -1.78 -0.29
C GLU A 70 22.92 -2.75 -0.75
N LEU A 71 22.57 -3.70 0.12
CA LEU A 71 21.59 -4.73 -0.18
C LEU A 71 20.17 -4.20 0.05
N VAL A 72 19.33 -4.29 -0.98
CA VAL A 72 17.90 -4.02 -0.92
C VAL A 72 17.14 -5.33 -1.08
N ARG A 73 16.49 -5.77 -0.01
CA ARG A 73 15.54 -6.88 -0.04
C ARG A 73 14.14 -6.32 -0.26
N ILE A 74 13.44 -6.78 -1.28
CA ILE A 74 12.16 -6.19 -1.68
C ILE A 74 11.11 -7.27 -1.88
N CYS A 75 9.90 -6.99 -1.41
CA CYS A 75 8.74 -7.86 -1.60
C CYS A 75 8.48 -8.15 -3.08
N ARG A 76 7.99 -9.36 -3.35
CA ARG A 76 7.68 -9.85 -4.71
C ARG A 76 6.43 -9.23 -5.33
N GLY A 77 5.72 -8.38 -4.60
CA GLY A 77 4.48 -7.75 -5.04
C GLY A 77 4.62 -7.01 -6.38
N ASP A 78 3.61 -7.12 -7.24
CA ASP A 78 3.60 -6.48 -8.57
C ASP A 78 3.73 -4.95 -8.51
N ILE A 79 3.32 -4.34 -7.38
CA ILE A 79 3.49 -2.90 -7.12
C ILE A 79 4.96 -2.47 -7.23
N PHE A 80 5.89 -3.37 -6.88
CA PHE A 80 7.33 -3.12 -6.88
C PHE A 80 8.01 -3.46 -8.21
N ARG A 81 7.28 -3.89 -9.24
CA ARG A 81 7.88 -4.34 -10.50
C ARG A 81 8.81 -3.30 -11.15
N LEU A 82 8.41 -2.02 -11.17
CA LEU A 82 9.28 -0.95 -11.70
C LEU A 82 10.36 -0.54 -10.70
N VAL A 83 10.04 -0.57 -9.41
CA VAL A 83 11.00 -0.29 -8.32
C VAL A 83 12.21 -1.20 -8.43
N LYS A 84 12.00 -2.52 -8.52
CA LYS A 84 13.07 -3.52 -8.65
C LYS A 84 14.04 -3.19 -9.79
N ARG A 85 13.49 -2.84 -10.96
CA ARG A 85 14.30 -2.46 -12.14
C ARG A 85 15.11 -1.20 -11.89
N ARG A 86 14.49 -0.18 -11.28
CA ARG A 86 15.14 1.12 -11.06
C ARG A 86 16.23 1.06 -10.00
N LEU A 87 16.01 0.29 -8.93
CA LEU A 87 16.98 0.16 -7.85
C LEU A 87 18.20 -0.68 -8.25
N ALA A 88 18.04 -1.64 -9.17
CA ALA A 88 19.14 -2.46 -9.66
C ALA A 88 20.25 -1.66 -10.39
N GLU A 89 20.00 -0.40 -10.76
CA GLU A 89 21.00 0.50 -11.33
C GLU A 89 22.02 0.99 -10.29
N ARG A 90 21.67 0.97 -8.99
CA ARG A 90 22.45 1.60 -7.90
C ARG A 90 22.68 0.69 -6.69
N TYR A 91 21.85 -0.32 -6.51
CA TYR A 91 21.86 -1.20 -5.33
C TYR A 91 21.88 -2.67 -5.73
N ARG A 92 22.28 -3.54 -4.79
CA ARG A 92 22.13 -4.99 -4.96
C ARG A 92 20.71 -5.37 -4.57
N VAL A 93 19.86 -5.72 -5.54
CA VAL A 93 18.43 -6.00 -5.30
C VAL A 93 18.18 -7.51 -5.21
N GLU A 94 17.50 -7.94 -4.14
CA GLU A 94 17.07 -9.32 -3.91
C GLU A 94 15.55 -9.38 -3.68
N GLU A 95 14.85 -10.23 -4.43
CA GLU A 95 13.41 -10.44 -4.25
C GLU A 95 13.12 -11.45 -3.14
N VAL A 96 12.48 -11.01 -2.07
CA VAL A 96 12.19 -11.84 -0.90
C VAL A 96 10.68 -11.94 -0.65
N LYS A 97 10.28 -13.02 0.03
CA LYS A 97 9.00 -13.00 0.75
C LYS A 97 9.28 -12.27 2.06
N VAL A 98 8.71 -11.09 2.24
CA VAL A 98 8.85 -10.35 3.50
C VAL A 98 7.97 -11.01 4.54
N GLU A 99 8.57 -11.33 5.68
CA GLU A 99 7.90 -11.88 6.86
C GLU A 99 8.54 -11.23 8.11
N GLY A 100 7.82 -11.20 9.22
CA GLY A 100 8.33 -10.68 10.50
C GLY A 100 8.11 -9.18 10.69
N GLU A 101 9.08 -8.50 11.30
CA GLU A 101 8.93 -7.14 11.85
C GLU A 101 8.45 -6.11 10.83
N LEU A 102 9.06 -6.03 9.64
CA LEU A 102 8.66 -5.05 8.63
C LEU A 102 7.19 -5.24 8.20
N GLN A 103 6.73 -6.48 8.06
CA GLN A 103 5.35 -6.77 7.66
C GLN A 103 4.36 -6.21 8.69
N VAL A 104 4.65 -6.39 9.98
CA VAL A 104 3.82 -5.85 11.07
C VAL A 104 3.84 -4.33 11.06
N LEU A 105 5.03 -3.71 10.98
CA LEU A 105 5.18 -2.25 10.96
C LEU A 105 4.44 -1.59 9.78
N VAL A 106 4.50 -2.21 8.60
CA VAL A 106 3.84 -1.71 7.39
C VAL A 106 2.33 -1.85 7.46
N GLU A 107 1.80 -2.96 7.99
CA GLU A 107 0.36 -3.10 8.23
C GLU A 107 -0.11 -2.10 9.29
N GLU A 108 0.61 -1.90 10.39
CA GLU A 108 0.25 -0.89 11.42
C GLU A 108 0.26 0.53 10.85
N ALA A 109 1.27 0.89 10.04
CA ALA A 109 1.32 2.17 9.33
C ALA A 109 0.11 2.34 8.40
N TYR A 110 -0.29 1.28 7.69
CA TYR A 110 -1.49 1.29 6.85
C TYR A 110 -2.78 1.47 7.65
N LEU A 111 -2.94 0.81 8.80
CA LEU A 111 -4.11 0.99 9.66
C LEU A 111 -4.18 2.41 10.23
N ASN A 112 -3.04 2.98 10.65
CA ASN A 112 -2.97 4.36 11.12
C ASN A 112 -3.31 5.35 9.99
N TYR A 113 -2.84 5.09 8.77
CA TYR A 113 -3.20 5.86 7.58
C TYR A 113 -4.72 5.81 7.31
N LEU A 114 -5.32 4.61 7.31
CA LEU A 114 -6.76 4.45 7.14
C LEU A 114 -7.56 5.16 8.24
N HIS A 115 -7.09 5.07 9.49
CA HIS A 115 -7.71 5.77 10.60
C HIS A 115 -7.68 7.29 10.40
N GLY A 116 -6.57 7.83 9.89
CA GLY A 116 -6.44 9.25 9.50
C GLY A 116 -7.41 9.67 8.37
N LEU A 117 -7.91 8.73 7.56
CA LEU A 117 -8.96 8.98 6.57
C LEU A 117 -10.38 8.91 7.16
N GLY A 118 -10.52 8.63 8.46
CA GLY A 118 -11.80 8.49 9.15
C GLY A 118 -12.34 7.06 9.25
N VAL A 119 -11.53 6.04 8.94
CA VAL A 119 -11.93 4.65 9.17
C VAL A 119 -11.90 4.34 10.68
N PRO A 120 -12.99 3.84 11.28
CA PRO A 120 -13.02 3.50 12.70
C PRO A 120 -12.05 2.35 13.04
N ARG A 121 -11.37 2.43 14.18
CA ARG A 121 -10.37 1.42 14.59
C ARG A 121 -10.99 0.04 14.80
N GLU A 122 -12.28 -0.01 15.15
CA GLU A 122 -13.02 -1.23 15.47
C GLU A 122 -13.22 -2.16 14.26
N ILE A 123 -13.10 -1.62 13.04
CA ILE A 123 -13.22 -2.39 11.80
C ILE A 123 -11.86 -2.66 11.12
N LEU A 124 -10.77 -2.13 11.68
CA LEU A 124 -9.41 -2.33 11.19
C LEU A 124 -8.75 -3.52 11.88
N THR A 125 -8.13 -4.41 11.10
CA THR A 125 -7.41 -5.59 11.58
C THR A 125 -6.01 -5.61 10.99
N ILE A 126 -5.01 -6.00 11.79
CA ILE A 126 -3.62 -6.20 11.31
C ILE A 126 -3.61 -7.27 10.22
N GLU A 127 -4.38 -8.34 10.41
CA GLU A 127 -4.56 -9.35 9.39
C GLU A 127 -5.29 -8.77 8.18
N SER A 128 -4.60 -8.78 7.04
CA SER A 128 -5.15 -8.41 5.75
C SER A 128 -6.01 -9.53 5.16
N GLY A 129 -6.76 -9.21 4.11
CA GLY A 129 -7.54 -10.19 3.35
C GLY A 129 -9.04 -9.96 3.36
N LYS A 130 -9.79 -11.05 3.13
CA LYS A 130 -11.21 -10.98 2.78
C LYS A 130 -12.08 -10.28 3.83
N GLU A 131 -11.85 -10.57 5.11
CA GLU A 131 -12.65 -9.99 6.19
C GLU A 131 -12.47 -8.46 6.27
N ARG A 132 -11.20 -7.99 6.30
CA ARG A 132 -10.87 -6.57 6.27
C ARG A 132 -11.44 -5.88 5.03
N PHE A 133 -11.30 -6.51 3.87
CA PHE A 133 -11.86 -6.03 2.61
C PHE A 133 -13.37 -5.79 2.69
N ILE A 134 -14.13 -6.76 3.21
CA ILE A 134 -15.60 -6.68 3.34
C ILE A 134 -15.99 -5.50 4.24
N ARG A 135 -15.33 -5.38 5.40
CA ARG A 135 -15.60 -4.30 6.37
C ARG A 135 -15.34 -2.92 5.75
N LEU A 136 -14.21 -2.75 5.07
CA LEU A 136 -13.85 -1.52 4.39
C LEU A 136 -14.80 -1.18 3.24
N LEU A 137 -15.20 -2.19 2.45
CA LEU A 137 -16.19 -1.99 1.37
C LEU A 137 -17.53 -1.55 1.94
N LYS A 138 -18.03 -2.21 3.00
CA LYS A 138 -19.26 -1.79 3.68
C LYS A 138 -19.14 -0.35 4.20
N TRP A 139 -18.03 0.00 4.85
CA TRP A 139 -17.81 1.35 5.36
C TRP A 139 -17.89 2.42 4.28
N ILE A 140 -17.37 2.16 3.06
CA ILE A 140 -17.55 3.08 1.91
C ILE A 140 -19.04 3.28 1.63
N TYR A 141 -19.82 2.19 1.55
CA TYR A 141 -21.21 2.23 1.13
C TYR A 141 -22.21 2.62 2.21
N ASP A 142 -21.79 2.64 3.49
CA ASP A 142 -22.57 3.26 4.57
C ASP A 142 -22.74 4.77 4.30
N ALA A 143 -21.72 5.46 3.77
CA ALA A 143 -21.78 6.88 3.36
C ALA A 143 -21.04 7.14 2.01
N PRO A 144 -21.62 6.71 0.87
CA PRO A 144 -20.91 6.66 -0.41
C PRO A 144 -20.59 8.03 -0.98
N GLU A 145 -21.44 9.03 -0.77
CA GLU A 145 -21.24 10.40 -1.26
C GLU A 145 -19.93 11.01 -0.73
N GLU A 146 -19.59 10.72 0.53
CA GLU A 146 -18.38 11.22 1.17
C GLU A 146 -17.18 10.31 0.96
N ARG A 147 -17.39 8.99 0.92
CA ARG A 147 -16.31 7.99 1.06
C ARG A 147 -15.86 7.39 -0.27
N LEU A 148 -16.63 7.48 -1.35
CA LEU A 148 -16.22 6.96 -2.66
C LEU A 148 -14.95 7.64 -3.19
N LYS A 149 -14.72 8.91 -2.85
CA LYS A 149 -13.48 9.64 -3.19
C LYS A 149 -12.23 9.02 -2.55
N LEU A 150 -12.40 8.26 -1.47
CA LEU A 150 -11.35 7.55 -0.76
C LEU A 150 -11.18 6.10 -1.26
N ALA A 151 -11.97 5.66 -2.24
CA ALA A 151 -11.96 4.29 -2.70
C ALA A 151 -11.08 4.07 -3.94
N LYS A 152 -10.58 2.84 -4.11
CA LYS A 152 -9.80 2.39 -5.27
C LYS A 152 -10.69 2.01 -6.44
N THR A 153 -11.27 3.01 -7.09
CA THR A 153 -12.30 2.82 -8.12
C THR A 153 -11.77 2.37 -9.49
N GLY A 154 -10.45 2.35 -9.69
CA GLY A 154 -9.84 1.99 -10.98
C GLY A 154 -9.86 0.50 -11.31
N TRP A 155 -10.20 -0.38 -10.36
CA TRP A 155 -10.20 -1.82 -10.60
C TRP A 155 -11.20 -2.23 -11.69
N ARG A 156 -10.83 -3.16 -12.56
CA ARG A 156 -11.74 -3.71 -13.60
C ARG A 156 -13.02 -4.30 -13.01
N SER A 157 -12.93 -4.83 -11.79
CA SER A 157 -14.05 -5.41 -11.03
C SER A 157 -14.89 -4.37 -10.28
N TRP A 158 -14.58 -3.07 -10.36
CA TRP A 158 -15.21 -2.05 -9.52
C TRP A 158 -16.74 -2.03 -9.65
N SER A 159 -17.28 -2.20 -10.86
CA SER A 159 -18.74 -2.27 -11.08
C SER A 159 -19.42 -3.43 -10.35
N LYS A 160 -18.72 -4.55 -10.14
CA LYS A 160 -19.22 -5.69 -9.34
C LYS A 160 -19.12 -5.39 -7.85
N LEU A 161 -18.02 -4.77 -7.42
CA LEU A 161 -17.81 -4.35 -6.03
C LEU A 161 -18.81 -3.30 -5.59
N GLU A 162 -19.21 -2.40 -6.49
CA GLU A 162 -20.25 -1.41 -6.22
C GLU A 162 -21.60 -2.06 -5.90
N LYS A 163 -22.04 -3.01 -6.73
CA LYS A 163 -23.28 -3.75 -6.49
C LYS A 163 -23.23 -4.50 -5.15
N TRP A 164 -22.08 -5.10 -4.85
CA TRP A 164 -21.91 -5.83 -3.60
C TRP A 164 -21.89 -4.90 -2.38
N GLY A 165 -21.17 -3.77 -2.46
CA GLY A 165 -21.08 -2.79 -1.40
C GLY A 165 -22.44 -2.18 -1.04
N ARG A 166 -23.27 -1.84 -2.05
CA ARG A 166 -24.66 -1.40 -1.83
C ARG A 166 -25.47 -2.45 -1.07
N LYS A 167 -25.41 -3.71 -1.51
CA LYS A 167 -26.07 -4.84 -0.82
C LYS A 167 -25.59 -5.01 0.63
N LEU A 168 -24.28 -4.86 0.90
CA LEU A 168 -23.72 -4.94 2.26
C LEU A 168 -24.22 -3.82 3.18
N ALA A 169 -24.49 -2.63 2.63
CA ALA A 169 -25.00 -1.47 3.36
C ALA A 169 -26.54 -1.45 3.48
N GLY A 170 -27.24 -2.47 2.97
CA GLY A 170 -28.71 -2.50 2.95
C GLY A 170 -29.34 -1.49 1.98
N LYS A 171 -28.61 -1.10 0.93
CA LYS A 171 -29.01 -0.15 -0.11
C LYS A 171 -29.23 -0.81 -1.46
#